data_AF-A0A2H9QGN4-F1
#
_entry.id   AF-A0A2H9QGN4-F1
#
_cell.length_a   1.000
_cell.length_b   1.000
_cell.length_c   1.000
_cell.angle_alpha   90.00
_cell.angle_beta   90.00
_cell.angle_gamma   90.00
#
_symmetry.space_group_name_H-M   'P 1'
#
loop_
_entity.id
_entity.type
_entity.pdbx_description
1 polymer ?
#
loop_
_entity_poly.entity_id
_entity_poly.type
_entity_poly.pdbx_seq_one_letter_code
_entity_poly.pdbx_strand_id
1 'polypeptide(L)'
;MKSLMGDILNNNSKPNNKNENEEFSAPRIMVIGAGGAGCNTVNRISNMGVAGAQLVAVNTDKQHLSIINDELTKILIGKSVTRGLGAGGYPEIGRKSAEVSRKA
;
A
#
# COMPACT_ATOMS: atom_id res chain seq x y z
N MET A 1 -5.88 -12.26 -54.51
CA MET A 1 -5.08 -13.49 -54.30
C MET A 1 -4.00 -13.15 -53.28
N LYS A 2 -4.12 -13.60 -52.02
CA LYS A 2 -3.07 -13.36 -51.01
C LYS A 2 -1.82 -14.12 -51.49
N SER A 3 -0.74 -13.40 -51.73
CA SER A 3 0.51 -13.97 -52.25
C SER A 3 1.12 -14.88 -51.19
N LEU A 4 1.52 -16.10 -51.57
CA LEU A 4 2.29 -17.01 -50.72
C LEU A 4 3.55 -16.34 -50.12
N MET A 5 4.12 -15.32 -50.77
CA MET A 5 5.25 -14.57 -50.21
C MET A 5 4.87 -13.73 -48.98
N GLY A 6 3.62 -13.27 -48.87
CA GLY A 6 3.15 -12.46 -47.74
C GLY A 6 3.06 -13.27 -46.44
N ASP A 7 2.73 -14.56 -46.54
CA ASP A 7 2.61 -15.45 -45.39
C ASP A 7 3.98 -15.97 -44.90
N ILE A 8 4.98 -16.08 -45.80
CA ILE A 8 6.35 -16.49 -45.44
C ILE A 8 7.09 -15.37 -44.68
N LEU A 9 6.88 -14.10 -45.06
CA LEU A 9 7.52 -12.96 -44.39
C LEU A 9 6.97 -12.71 -42.98
N ASN A 10 5.73 -13.14 -42.68
CA ASN A 10 5.09 -12.88 -41.39
C ASN A 10 5.36 -13.97 -40.32
N ASN A 11 6.07 -15.05 -40.67
CA ASN A 11 6.30 -16.19 -39.79
C ASN A 11 7.68 -16.20 -39.11
N ASN A 12 8.59 -15.29 -39.49
CA ASN A 12 9.97 -15.23 -38.97
C ASN A 12 10.24 -14.13 -37.94
N SER A 13 9.21 -13.39 -37.48
CA SER A 13 9.37 -12.27 -36.55
C SER A 13 8.84 -12.53 -35.13
N LYS A 14 8.55 -13.77 -34.76
CA LYS A 14 8.48 -14.15 -33.34
C LYS A 14 9.78 -14.86 -32.94
N PRO A 15 10.83 -14.12 -32.51
CA PRO A 15 11.82 -14.75 -31.65
C PRO A 15 11.06 -15.26 -30.43
N ASN A 16 10.98 -16.59 -30.32
CA ASN A 16 10.48 -17.28 -29.16
C ASN A 16 11.52 -17.13 -28.04
N ASN A 17 11.72 -15.89 -27.59
CA ASN A 17 12.46 -15.59 -26.38
C ASN A 17 11.49 -15.78 -25.23
N LYS A 18 11.18 -17.05 -24.94
CA LYS A 18 10.80 -17.42 -23.57
C LYS A 18 12.05 -17.12 -22.75
N ASN A 19 12.14 -15.87 -22.29
CA ASN A 19 13.03 -15.51 -21.21
C ASN A 19 12.53 -16.29 -20.00
N GLU A 20 13.06 -17.48 -19.83
CA GLU A 20 13.04 -18.27 -18.60
C GLU A 20 13.95 -17.61 -17.56
N ASN A 21 13.70 -16.32 -17.32
CA ASN A 21 14.09 -15.68 -16.09
C ASN A 21 12.80 -15.68 -15.29
N GLU A 22 12.62 -16.68 -14.41
CA GLU A 22 11.83 -16.45 -13.21
C GLU A 22 12.55 -15.31 -12.47
N GLU A 23 12.20 -14.10 -12.86
CA GLU A 23 12.63 -12.87 -12.22
C GLU A 23 12.21 -13.04 -10.77
N PHE A 24 13.19 -13.16 -9.87
CA PHE A 24 12.92 -13.14 -8.43
C PHE A 24 12.17 -11.85 -8.15
N SER A 25 10.84 -11.94 -8.09
CA SER A 25 9.98 -10.80 -7.84
C SER A 25 10.42 -10.22 -6.51
N ALA A 26 10.96 -9.00 -6.54
CA ALA A 26 11.40 -8.34 -5.33
C ALA A 26 10.25 -8.38 -4.30
N PRO A 27 10.52 -8.75 -3.04
CA PRO A 27 9.46 -8.89 -2.06
C PRO A 27 8.73 -7.57 -1.91
N ARG A 28 7.39 -7.62 -1.95
CA ARG A 28 6.56 -6.45 -1.68
C ARG A 28 6.57 -6.15 -0.19
N ILE A 29 7.28 -5.09 0.19
CA ILE A 29 7.39 -4.67 1.60
C ILE A 29 6.36 -3.57 1.89
N MET A 30 5.69 -3.69 3.03
CA MET A 30 4.79 -2.68 3.57
C MET A 30 5.13 -2.42 5.04
N VAL A 31 5.19 -1.14 5.41
CA VAL A 31 5.39 -0.70 6.80
C VAL A 31 4.14 0.02 7.27
N ILE A 32 3.52 -0.50 8.33
CA ILE A 32 2.28 0.03 8.87
C ILE A 32 2.55 0.65 10.25
N GLY A 33 2.39 1.96 10.35
CA GLY A 33 2.41 2.70 11.60
C GLY A 33 1.02 2.77 12.20
N ALA A 34 0.80 2.06 13.31
CA ALA A 34 -0.48 2.08 14.03
C ALA A 34 -0.47 3.05 15.22
N GLY A 35 -1.54 3.84 15.34
CA GLY A 35 -1.70 4.79 16.45
C GLY A 35 -0.73 5.98 16.36
N GLY A 36 -0.66 6.77 17.42
CA GLY A 36 0.10 8.03 17.38
C GLY A 36 1.60 7.85 17.16
N ALA A 37 2.25 7.04 18.00
CA ALA A 37 3.68 6.79 17.86
C ALA A 37 4.02 6.11 16.52
N GLY A 38 3.23 5.12 16.11
CA GLY A 38 3.43 4.42 14.84
C GLY A 38 3.32 5.35 13.63
N CYS A 39 2.29 6.20 13.58
CA CYS A 39 2.13 7.22 12.53
C CYS A 39 3.33 8.17 12.48
N ASN A 40 3.84 8.63 13.62
CA ASN A 40 5.03 9.47 13.68
C ASN A 40 6.28 8.76 13.15
N THR A 41 6.44 7.48 13.47
CA THR A 41 7.55 6.67 12.97
C THR A 41 7.53 6.54 11.46
N VAL A 42 6.40 6.17 10.85
CA VAL A 42 6.32 6.05 9.39
C VAL A 42 6.45 7.40 8.69
N ASN A 43 5.93 8.48 9.29
CA ASN A 43 6.13 9.84 8.78
C ASN A 43 7.63 10.21 8.76
N ARG A 44 8.37 9.85 9.81
CA ARG A 44 9.83 10.04 9.86
C ARG A 44 10.55 9.19 8.81
N ILE A 45 10.14 7.93 8.63
CA ILE A 45 10.70 7.04 7.59
C ILE A 45 10.53 7.64 6.20
N SER A 46 9.34 8.20 5.90
CA SER A 46 9.07 8.90 4.65
C SER A 46 10.02 10.08 4.45
N ASN A 47 10.17 10.92 5.48
CA ASN A 47 11.02 12.12 5.42
C ASN A 47 12.52 11.81 5.30
N MET A 48 12.95 10.60 5.68
CA MET A 48 14.33 10.14 5.47
C MET A 48 14.57 9.60 4.05
N GLY A 49 13.54 9.49 3.22
CA GLY A 49 13.65 8.99 1.84
C GLY A 49 13.88 7.49 1.72
N VAL A 50 13.42 6.70 2.70
CA VAL A 50 13.55 5.23 2.64
C VAL A 50 12.68 4.68 1.51
N ALA A 51 13.33 4.14 0.48
CA ALA A 51 12.67 3.53 -0.66
C ALA A 51 12.49 2.01 -0.47
N GLY A 52 11.65 1.40 -1.32
CA GLY A 52 11.46 -0.06 -1.37
C GLY A 52 10.36 -0.60 -0.44
N ALA A 53 9.65 0.27 0.28
CA ALA A 53 8.49 -0.12 1.08
C ALA A 53 7.31 0.83 0.87
N GLN A 54 6.10 0.26 0.84
CA GLN A 54 4.87 1.05 0.92
C GLN A 54 4.65 1.49 2.38
N LEU A 55 4.54 2.79 2.61
CA LEU A 55 4.32 3.35 3.94
C LEU A 55 2.83 3.62 4.18
N VAL A 56 2.32 3.12 5.31
CA VAL A 56 0.91 3.23 5.68
C VAL A 56 0.78 3.75 7.11
N ALA A 57 -0.04 4.78 7.31
CA ALA A 57 -0.41 5.33 8.60
C ALA A 57 -1.86 4.93 8.94
N VAL A 58 -2.06 4.26 10.07
CA VAL A 58 -3.37 3.77 10.54
C VAL A 58 -3.67 4.37 11.89
N ASN A 59 -4.78 5.09 12.01
CA ASN A 59 -5.17 5.66 13.30
C ASN A 59 -6.69 5.76 13.46
N THR A 60 -7.13 5.88 14.70
CA THR A 60 -8.52 6.21 15.08
C THR A 60 -8.77 7.72 15.17
N ASP A 61 -7.67 8.50 15.21
CA ASP A 61 -7.66 9.95 15.31
C ASP A 61 -7.49 10.58 13.92
N LYS A 62 -8.53 11.30 13.48
CA LYS A 62 -8.55 11.99 12.19
C LYS A 62 -7.62 13.20 12.18
N GLN A 63 -7.53 13.94 13.29
CA GLN A 63 -6.69 15.14 13.38
C GLN A 63 -5.22 14.75 13.25
N HIS A 64 -4.81 13.68 13.93
CA HIS A 64 -3.45 13.19 13.79
C HIS A 64 -3.16 12.71 12.36
N LEU A 65 -4.06 11.94 11.74
CA LEU A 65 -3.85 11.54 10.33
C LEU A 65 -3.77 12.72 9.36
N SER A 66 -4.45 13.84 9.65
CA SER A 66 -4.43 15.01 8.77
C SER A 66 -3.08 15.74 8.71
N ILE A 67 -2.23 15.58 9.74
CA ILE A 67 -0.89 16.20 9.79
C ILE A 67 0.22 15.26 9.30
N ILE A 68 -0.10 13.99 8.99
CA ILE A 68 0.85 13.03 8.39
C ILE A 68 1.02 13.36 6.90
N ASN A 69 2.26 13.24 6.41
CA ASN A 69 2.64 13.47 5.01
C ASN A 69 1.67 12.77 4.04
N ASP A 70 1.25 13.50 3.00
CA ASP A 70 0.28 13.07 2.00
C ASP A 70 0.80 11.95 1.07
N GLU A 71 2.11 11.74 1.00
CA GLU A 71 2.72 10.64 0.25
C GLU A 71 2.43 9.25 0.86
N LEU A 72 2.07 9.20 2.16
CA LEU A 72 1.73 7.97 2.84
C LEU A 72 0.28 7.58 2.57
N THR A 73 0.03 6.27 2.51
CA THR A 73 -1.34 5.76 2.56
C THR A 73 -1.92 6.00 3.95
N LYS A 74 -3.04 6.73 4.06
CA LYS A 74 -3.67 7.08 5.34
C LYS A 74 -4.99 6.33 5.52
N ILE A 75 -5.13 5.61 6.64
CA ILE A 75 -6.32 4.80 6.95
C ILE A 75 -6.90 5.24 8.29
N LEU A 76 -8.10 5.82 8.24
CA LEU A 76 -8.90 6.12 9.44
C LEU A 76 -9.74 4.89 9.80
N ILE A 77 -9.45 4.25 10.93
CA ILE A 77 -10.23 3.14 11.46
C ILE A 77 -11.23 3.60 12.52
N GLY A 78 -12.33 2.86 12.69
CA GLY A 78 -13.29 3.12 13.76
C GLY A 78 -14.12 4.39 13.61
N LYS A 79 -14.32 4.92 12.38
CA LYS A 79 -15.13 6.13 12.14
C LYS A 79 -16.50 6.09 12.83
N SER A 80 -17.17 4.94 12.85
CA SER A 80 -18.46 4.74 13.54
C SER A 80 -18.36 4.64 15.06
N VAL A 81 -17.17 4.30 15.60
CA VAL A 81 -16.92 4.07 17.03
C VAL A 81 -16.40 5.34 17.70
N THR A 82 -15.39 5.97 17.12
CA THR A 82 -14.67 7.12 17.72
C THR A 82 -15.07 8.45 17.10
N ARG A 83 -15.80 8.44 15.97
CA ARG A 83 -16.10 9.64 15.16
C ARG A 83 -14.85 10.39 14.69
N GLY A 84 -13.70 9.72 14.69
CA GLY A 84 -12.40 10.30 14.37
C GLY A 84 -11.74 11.09 15.50
N LEU A 85 -12.22 10.94 16.75
CA LEU A 85 -11.66 11.62 17.94
C LEU A 85 -10.57 10.81 18.65
N GLY A 86 -10.26 9.60 18.17
CA GLY A 86 -9.29 8.71 18.78
C GLY A 86 -9.87 7.72 19.79
N ALA A 87 -9.06 6.73 20.18
CA ALA A 87 -9.40 5.70 21.14
C ALA A 87 -9.20 6.12 22.62
N GLY A 88 -8.67 7.32 22.89
CA GLY A 88 -8.52 7.86 24.24
C GLY A 88 -7.58 7.08 25.19
N GLY A 89 -6.70 6.23 24.65
CA GLY A 89 -5.82 5.37 25.44
C GLY A 89 -6.42 4.02 25.85
N TYR A 90 -7.66 3.73 25.44
CA TYR A 90 -8.38 2.49 25.74
C TYR A 90 -8.13 1.42 24.65
N PRO A 91 -7.34 0.36 24.92
CA PRO A 91 -6.97 -0.63 23.91
C PRO A 91 -8.17 -1.36 23.29
N GLU A 92 -9.20 -1.61 24.07
CA GLU A 92 -10.44 -2.25 23.62
C GLU A 92 -11.20 -1.42 22.58
N ILE A 93 -11.15 -0.09 22.67
CA ILE A 93 -11.72 0.81 21.67
C ILE A 93 -10.90 0.74 20.39
N GLY A 94 -9.57 0.68 20.50
CA GLY A 94 -8.67 0.47 19.36
C GLY A 94 -8.94 -0.84 18.63
N ARG A 95 -9.06 -1.95 19.38
CA ARG A 95 -9.42 -3.27 18.83
C ARG A 95 -10.77 -3.22 18.11
N LYS A 96 -11.82 -2.72 18.77
CA LYS A 96 -13.15 -2.61 18.19
C LYS A 96 -13.14 -1.75 16.92
N SER A 97 -12.38 -0.65 16.93
CA SER A 97 -12.21 0.24 15.78
C SER A 97 -11.59 -0.47 14.58
N ALA A 98 -10.60 -1.33 14.80
CA ALA A 98 -10.01 -2.14 13.74
C ALA A 98 -10.99 -3.20 13.20
N GLU A 99 -11.74 -3.86 14.09
CA GLU A 99 -12.73 -4.89 13.73
C GLU A 99 -13.86 -4.35 12.84
N VAL A 100 -14.42 -3.18 13.19
CA VAL A 100 -15.50 -2.56 12.38
C VAL A 100 -14.99 -2.05 11.03
N SER A 101 -13.69 -1.80 10.90
CA SER A 101 -13.05 -1.30 9.69
C SER A 101 -12.44 -2.41 8.81
N ARG A 102 -12.69 -3.69 9.10
CA ARG A 102 -12.08 -4.83 8.38
C ARG A 102 -12.36 -4.86 6.86
N LYS A 103 -13.44 -4.24 6.41
CA LYS A 103 -13.85 -4.18 4.99
C LYS A 103 -13.89 -2.74 4.45
N ALA A 104 -13.40 -1.77 5.23
CA ALA A 104 -13.50 -0.35 4.91
C ALA A 104 -12.51 0.07 3.83
#